data_AF-A0A415JS16-F1
#
_entry.id   AF-A0A415JS16-F1
#
_cell.length_a   1.000
_cell.length_b   1.000
_cell.length_c   1.000
_cell.angle_alpha   90.00
_cell.angle_beta   90.00
_cell.angle_gamma   90.00
#
_symmetry.space_group_name_H-M   'P 1'
#
loop_
_entity.id
_entity.type
_entity.pdbx_description
1 polymer ?
#
loop_
_entity_poly.entity_id
_entity_poly.type
_entity_poly.pdbx_seq_one_letter_code
_entity_poly.pdbx_strand_id
1 'polypeptide(L)'
;MKTPKHYMDCINNRTITEEILEACLYSVNKRPKNHRDSVREAEYRYRYDYYGVGINERMKMEEMYNMKDTMLETLSPVCAHYVEHDYKVPSEAPYDCCETYDSYKECYLLYKVGNHTFHYVVDERNEKYQSFVKAGKVDELVDFSTCGADVSDMDSVQFVRKVIALIKSGDYTYVAA
;
A
#
# COMPACT_ATOMS: atom_id res chain seq x y z
N MET A 1 -14.62 -6.01 12.35
CA MET A 1 -14.11 -6.51 13.64
C MET A 1 -14.45 -5.48 14.70
N LYS A 2 -14.72 -5.86 15.96
CA LYS A 2 -14.70 -4.88 17.05
C LYS A 2 -13.24 -4.69 17.44
N THR A 3 -12.72 -3.48 17.26
CA THR A 3 -11.37 -3.14 17.70
C THR A 3 -11.22 -3.47 19.19
N PRO A 4 -10.15 -4.19 19.60
CA PRO A 4 -9.96 -4.60 20.98
C PRO A 4 -9.95 -3.41 21.95
N LYS A 5 -10.51 -3.57 23.15
CA LYS A 5 -10.57 -2.49 24.15
C LYS A 5 -9.19 -1.95 24.52
N HIS A 6 -8.20 -2.84 24.63
CA HIS A 6 -6.85 -2.45 25.02
C HIS A 6 -6.18 -1.53 23.97
N TYR A 7 -6.55 -1.60 22.69
CA TYR A 7 -6.09 -0.65 21.67
C TYR A 7 -6.54 0.77 22.00
N MET A 8 -7.80 0.93 22.41
CA MET A 8 -8.31 2.24 22.82
C MET A 8 -7.57 2.77 24.05
N ASP A 9 -7.29 1.92 25.03
CA ASP A 9 -6.57 2.30 26.24
C ASP A 9 -5.14 2.77 25.89
N CYS A 10 -4.44 2.07 25.00
CA CYS A 10 -3.13 2.48 24.48
C CYS A 10 -3.17 3.85 23.78
N ILE A 11 -4.12 4.07 22.87
CA ILE A 11 -4.25 5.34 22.15
C ILE A 11 -4.62 6.50 23.08
N ASN A 12 -5.46 6.27 24.08
CA ASN A 12 -5.78 7.28 25.09
C ASN A 12 -4.55 7.64 25.94
N ASN A 13 -3.64 6.68 26.16
CA ASN A 13 -2.36 6.87 26.82
C ASN A 13 -1.24 7.31 25.87
N ARG A 14 -1.57 7.74 24.64
CA ARG A 14 -0.60 8.19 23.61
C ARG A 14 0.48 7.16 23.30
N THR A 15 0.14 5.88 23.37
CA THR A 15 1.06 4.77 23.09
C THR A 15 0.59 4.05 21.84
N ILE A 16 1.50 3.87 20.88
CA ILE A 16 1.28 3.05 19.68
C ILE A 16 2.18 1.83 19.81
N THR A 17 1.58 0.65 19.99
CA THR A 17 2.32 -0.61 19.99
C THR A 17 2.51 -1.12 18.57
N GLU A 18 3.50 -2.00 18.36
CA GLU A 18 3.71 -2.65 17.06
C GLU A 18 2.44 -3.39 16.59
N GLU A 19 1.73 -4.07 17.49
CA GLU A 19 0.48 -4.80 17.18
C GLU A 19 -0.61 -3.85 16.63
N ILE A 20 -0.76 -2.67 17.23
CA ILE A 20 -1.70 -1.64 16.75
C ILE A 20 -1.29 -1.15 15.37
N LEU A 21 0.00 -0.88 15.19
CA LEU A 21 0.52 -0.37 13.92
C LEU A 21 0.39 -1.42 12.80
N GLU A 22 0.71 -2.69 13.09
CA GLU A 22 0.54 -3.83 12.19
C GLU A 22 -0.93 -3.97 11.77
N ALA A 23 -1.87 -3.97 12.72
CA ALA A 23 -3.29 -4.10 12.44
C ALA A 23 -3.84 -2.93 11.59
N CYS A 24 -3.39 -1.71 11.89
CA CYS A 24 -3.75 -0.52 11.11
C CYS A 24 -3.19 -0.60 9.69
N LEU A 25 -1.90 -0.91 9.53
CA LEU A 25 -1.23 -1.07 8.24
C LEU A 25 -1.88 -2.19 7.41
N TYR A 26 -2.22 -3.31 8.03
CA TYR A 26 -2.92 -4.41 7.37
C TYR A 26 -4.27 -3.96 6.80
N SER A 27 -5.05 -3.25 7.61
CA SER A 27 -6.35 -2.68 7.23
C SER A 27 -6.23 -1.75 6.01
N VAL A 28 -5.35 -0.75 6.07
CA VAL A 28 -5.18 0.20 4.96
C VAL A 28 -4.45 -0.37 3.76
N ASN A 29 -3.72 -1.50 3.89
CA ASN A 29 -3.10 -2.15 2.76
C ASN A 29 -4.12 -3.01 1.98
N LYS A 30 -5.08 -3.63 2.66
CA LYS A 30 -6.06 -4.54 2.03
C LYS A 30 -7.32 -3.83 1.54
N ARG A 31 -7.84 -2.83 2.26
CA ARG A 31 -9.02 -2.04 1.87
C ARG A 31 -8.94 -1.36 0.49
N PRO A 32 -7.84 -0.68 0.10
CA PRO A 32 -7.78 -0.04 -1.22
C PRO A 32 -7.84 -1.05 -2.37
N LYS A 33 -7.44 -2.31 -2.15
CA LYS A 33 -7.61 -3.36 -3.16
C LYS A 33 -9.10 -3.71 -3.35
N ASN A 34 -9.89 -3.71 -2.28
CA ASN A 34 -11.36 -3.84 -2.38
C ASN A 34 -11.97 -2.66 -3.15
N HIS A 35 -11.51 -1.43 -2.89
CA HIS A 35 -11.97 -0.24 -3.62
C HIS A 35 -11.56 -0.27 -5.09
N ARG A 36 -10.33 -0.72 -5.42
CA ARG A 36 -9.89 -0.93 -6.81
C ARG A 36 -10.80 -1.90 -7.55
N ASP A 37 -11.12 -3.02 -6.91
CA ASP A 37 -11.98 -4.04 -7.52
C ASP A 37 -13.42 -3.50 -7.68
N SER A 38 -13.93 -2.73 -6.71
CA SER A 38 -15.20 -1.99 -6.80
C SER A 38 -15.22 -0.97 -7.95
N VAL A 39 -14.13 -0.23 -8.17
CA VAL A 39 -13.98 0.72 -9.30
C VAL A 39 -14.06 -0.02 -10.63
N ARG A 40 -13.34 -1.14 -10.78
CA ARG A 40 -13.39 -1.95 -12.01
C ARG A 40 -14.81 -2.44 -12.30
N GLU A 41 -15.50 -2.90 -11.27
CA GLU A 41 -16.91 -3.32 -11.38
C GLU A 41 -17.85 -2.17 -11.72
N ALA A 42 -17.59 -0.96 -11.23
CA ALA A 42 -18.37 0.22 -11.56
C ALA A 42 -18.15 0.66 -13.01
N GLU A 43 -16.89 0.67 -13.48
CA GLU A 43 -16.53 1.01 -14.87
C GLU A 43 -17.08 -0.01 -15.87
N TYR A 44 -17.10 -1.29 -15.51
CA TYR A 44 -17.72 -2.33 -16.33
C TYR A 44 -19.24 -2.15 -16.43
N ARG A 45 -19.91 -1.84 -15.31
CA ARG A 45 -21.38 -1.75 -15.25
C ARG A 45 -21.94 -0.43 -15.79
N TYR A 46 -21.20 0.66 -15.68
CA TYR A 46 -21.67 1.99 -16.03
C TYR A 46 -20.78 2.63 -17.10
N ARG A 47 -21.37 2.92 -18.27
CA ARG A 47 -20.68 3.61 -19.37
C ARG A 47 -20.23 5.03 -18.99
N TYR A 48 -20.92 5.67 -18.04
CA TYR A 48 -20.60 7.00 -17.52
C TYR A 48 -20.74 7.01 -16.00
N ASP A 49 -19.79 7.63 -15.30
CA ASP A 49 -19.81 7.78 -13.84
C ASP A 49 -20.72 8.94 -13.39
N TYR A 50 -21.98 8.92 -13.83
CA TYR A 50 -22.93 10.03 -13.63
C TYR A 50 -23.14 10.37 -12.15
N TYR A 51 -23.11 9.35 -11.29
CA TYR A 51 -23.29 9.50 -9.84
C TYR A 51 -21.97 9.64 -9.07
N GLY A 52 -20.82 9.71 -9.78
CA GLY A 52 -19.50 9.81 -9.16
C GLY A 52 -19.13 8.61 -8.28
N VAL A 53 -19.67 7.43 -8.55
CA VAL A 53 -19.40 6.19 -7.80
C VAL A 53 -17.94 5.80 -7.96
N GLY A 54 -17.44 5.79 -9.20
CA GLY A 54 -16.05 5.46 -9.48
C GLY A 54 -15.08 6.48 -8.91
N ILE A 55 -15.41 7.77 -9.03
CA ILE A 55 -14.64 8.86 -8.41
C ILE A 55 -14.58 8.71 -6.88
N ASN A 56 -15.72 8.49 -6.22
CA ASN A 56 -15.77 8.34 -4.76
C ASN A 56 -14.96 7.14 -4.27
N GLU A 57 -15.01 6.00 -4.97
CA GLU A 57 -14.23 4.82 -4.62
C GLU A 57 -12.73 5.03 -4.84
N ARG A 58 -12.34 5.76 -5.89
CA ARG A 58 -10.94 6.19 -6.09
C ARG A 58 -10.44 7.10 -4.97
N MET A 59 -11.24 8.07 -4.54
CA MET A 59 -10.86 8.97 -3.43
C MET A 59 -10.65 8.20 -2.12
N LYS A 60 -11.50 7.21 -1.82
CA LYS A 60 -11.30 6.32 -0.65
C LYS A 60 -10.04 5.48 -0.78
N MET A 61 -9.76 4.97 -1.98
CA MET A 61 -8.55 4.20 -2.26
C MET A 61 -7.29 5.05 -1.99
N GLU A 62 -7.27 6.28 -2.50
CA GLU A 62 -6.18 7.23 -2.28
C GLU A 62 -6.03 7.60 -0.79
N GLU A 63 -7.12 7.81 -0.06
CA GLU A 63 -7.08 8.05 1.39
C GLU A 63 -6.38 6.89 2.13
N MET A 64 -6.67 5.64 1.76
CA MET A 64 -6.03 4.48 2.39
C MET A 64 -4.54 4.40 2.08
N TYR A 65 -4.12 4.71 0.84
CA TYR A 65 -2.70 4.78 0.50
C TYR A 65 -1.99 5.89 1.28
N ASN A 66 -2.58 7.09 1.37
CA ASN A 66 -2.01 8.18 2.15
C ASN A 66 -1.86 7.83 3.65
N MET A 67 -2.83 7.12 4.22
CA MET A 67 -2.73 6.63 5.60
C MET A 67 -1.62 5.59 5.76
N LYS A 68 -1.50 4.66 4.80
CA LYS A 68 -0.42 3.67 4.77
C LYS A 68 0.94 4.36 4.74
N ASP A 69 1.13 5.31 3.83
CA ASP A 69 2.41 5.98 3.62
C ASP A 69 2.81 6.77 4.87
N THR A 70 1.87 7.51 5.48
CA THR A 70 2.09 8.19 6.76
C THR A 70 2.58 7.23 7.87
N MET A 71 2.05 6.01 7.91
CA MET A 71 2.48 5.00 8.90
C MET A 71 3.84 4.40 8.55
N LEU A 72 4.17 4.23 7.27
CA LEU A 72 5.47 3.69 6.85
C LEU A 72 6.60 4.70 6.99
N GLU A 73 6.31 6.00 6.93
CA GLU A 73 7.27 7.08 7.18
C GLU A 73 7.86 7.04 8.59
N THR A 74 7.14 6.50 9.58
CA THR A 74 7.64 6.36 10.96
C THR A 74 8.60 5.18 11.12
N LEU A 75 8.70 4.32 10.12
CA LEU A 75 9.44 3.06 10.16
C LEU A 75 10.67 3.10 9.24
N SER A 76 11.58 2.15 9.48
CA SER A 76 12.71 1.91 8.60
C SER A 76 12.44 0.70 7.69
N PRO A 77 12.68 0.81 6.38
CA PRO A 77 12.60 -0.34 5.48
C PRO A 77 13.69 -1.37 5.78
N VAL A 78 13.44 -2.63 5.42
CA VAL A 78 14.32 -3.78 5.68
C VAL A 78 15.16 -4.15 4.46
N CYS A 79 14.54 -4.10 3.27
CA CYS A 79 15.19 -4.36 1.99
C CYS A 79 14.47 -3.61 0.85
N ALA A 80 15.03 -3.72 -0.35
CA ALA A 80 14.42 -3.24 -1.58
C ALA A 80 13.88 -4.42 -2.39
N HIS A 81 12.79 -4.20 -3.13
CA HIS A 81 12.29 -5.16 -4.11
C HIS A 81 12.05 -4.48 -5.45
N TYR A 82 12.04 -5.24 -6.54
CA TYR A 82 11.53 -4.75 -7.83
C TYR A 82 10.70 -5.79 -8.56
N VAL A 83 9.87 -5.32 -9.48
CA VAL A 83 9.18 -6.12 -10.49
C VAL A 83 9.55 -5.55 -11.84
N GLU A 84 9.94 -6.42 -12.77
CA GLU A 84 10.14 -6.05 -14.17
C GLU A 84 8.89 -6.45 -14.97
N HIS A 85 8.38 -5.51 -15.75
CA HIS A 85 7.17 -5.68 -16.55
C HIS A 85 7.53 -5.56 -18.02
N ASP A 86 7.35 -6.64 -18.76
CA ASP A 86 7.46 -6.64 -20.21
C ASP A 86 6.13 -6.27 -20.85
N TYR A 87 6.15 -5.38 -21.84
CA TYR A 87 4.97 -5.03 -22.62
C TYR A 87 5.29 -4.98 -24.10
N LYS A 88 4.29 -5.39 -24.90
CA LYS A 88 4.39 -5.35 -26.35
C LYS A 88 4.27 -3.89 -26.82
N VAL A 89 5.27 -3.43 -27.56
CA VAL A 89 5.25 -2.11 -28.18
C VAL A 89 4.37 -2.18 -29.42
N PRO A 90 3.37 -1.30 -29.58
CA PRO A 90 2.60 -1.24 -30.81
C PRO A 90 3.51 -0.90 -31.98
N SER A 91 3.51 -1.73 -33.02
CA SER A 91 4.23 -1.40 -34.25
C SER A 91 3.66 -0.12 -34.88
N GLU A 92 4.54 0.84 -35.18
CA GLU A 92 4.18 2.05 -35.93
C GLU A 92 3.88 1.78 -37.41
N ALA A 93 4.26 0.61 -37.92
CA ALA A 93 4.08 0.19 -39.30
C ALA A 93 2.96 -0.86 -39.42
N PRO A 94 1.84 -0.57 -40.10
CA PRO A 94 0.67 -1.45 -40.19
C PRO A 94 0.90 -2.87 -40.74
N TYR A 95 2.05 -3.11 -41.39
CA TYR A 95 2.42 -4.39 -42.02
C TYR A 95 3.70 -5.00 -41.44
N ASP A 96 4.28 -4.42 -40.39
CA ASP A 96 5.43 -5.00 -39.74
C ASP A 96 4.97 -6.12 -38.80
N CYS A 97 5.37 -7.35 -39.15
CA CYS A 97 5.06 -8.55 -38.38
C CYS A 97 6.06 -8.82 -37.26
N CYS A 98 7.09 -7.98 -37.07
CA CYS A 98 7.98 -8.13 -35.93
C CYS A 98 7.30 -7.67 -34.65
N GLU A 99 7.36 -8.51 -33.61
CA GLU A 99 6.91 -8.15 -32.28
C GLU A 99 8.07 -7.48 -31.54
N THR A 100 7.91 -6.20 -31.22
CA THR A 100 8.83 -5.47 -30.35
C THR A 100 8.28 -5.45 -28.94
N TYR A 101 9.17 -5.65 -27.98
CA TYR A 101 8.87 -5.60 -26.56
C TYR A 101 9.76 -4.55 -25.91
N ASP A 102 9.22 -3.88 -24.90
CA ASP A 102 9.95 -2.97 -24.03
C ASP A 102 9.65 -3.37 -22.57
N SER A 103 10.51 -2.98 -21.64
CA SER A 103 10.34 -3.31 -20.24
C SER A 103 10.39 -2.07 -19.36
N TYR A 104 9.63 -2.09 -18.27
CA TYR A 104 9.75 -1.08 -17.23
C TYR A 104 9.84 -1.73 -15.86
N LYS A 105 10.51 -1.03 -14.93
CA LYS A 105 10.81 -1.54 -13.59
C LYS A 105 10.05 -0.77 -12.53
N GLU A 106 9.26 -1.48 -11.73
CA GLU A 106 8.64 -0.93 -10.53
C GLU A 106 9.49 -1.26 -9.31
N CYS A 107 9.92 -0.24 -8.58
CA CYS A 107 10.79 -0.37 -7.43
C CYS A 107 10.00 -0.17 -6.12
N TYR A 108 10.36 -0.93 -5.09
CA TYR A 108 9.67 -0.96 -3.81
C TYR A 108 10.65 -0.96 -2.64
N LEU A 109 10.27 -0.30 -1.55
CA LEU A 109 10.86 -0.49 -0.23
C LEU A 109 9.98 -1.45 0.56
N LEU A 110 10.58 -2.50 1.14
CA LEU A 110 9.90 -3.47 1.98
C LEU A 110 9.99 -3.06 3.46
N TYR A 111 8.85 -3.04 4.13
CA TYR A 111 8.73 -2.84 5.56
C TYR A 111 8.19 -4.11 6.20
N LYS A 112 8.74 -4.50 7.35
CA LYS A 112 8.25 -5.62 8.16
C LYS A 112 7.74 -5.06 9.49
N VAL A 113 6.50 -5.38 9.84
CA VAL A 113 5.87 -4.98 11.11
C VAL A 113 5.14 -6.20 11.64
N GLY A 114 5.55 -6.70 12.80
CA GLY A 114 5.09 -7.98 13.32
C GLY A 114 5.25 -9.11 12.30
N ASN A 115 4.13 -9.75 11.95
CA ASN A 115 4.07 -10.88 11.02
C ASN A 115 3.75 -10.49 9.57
N HIS A 116 3.50 -9.20 9.31
CA HIS A 116 3.14 -8.71 7.98
C HIS A 116 4.27 -7.92 7.32
N THR A 117 4.24 -7.92 6.00
CA THR A 117 5.12 -7.09 5.17
C THR A 117 4.32 -6.12 4.31
N PHE A 118 4.93 -4.96 4.06
CA PHE A 118 4.30 -3.85 3.34
C PHE A 118 5.29 -3.25 2.36
N HIS A 119 4.83 -3.01 1.13
CA HIS A 119 5.63 -2.38 0.09
C HIS A 119 5.27 -0.90 -0.07
N TYR A 120 6.27 -0.05 -0.20
CA TYR A 120 6.12 1.35 -0.57
C TYR A 120 6.76 1.58 -1.93
N VAL A 121 6.01 2.12 -2.89
CA VAL A 121 6.49 2.33 -4.26
C VAL A 121 7.46 3.49 -4.28
N VAL A 122 8.60 3.32 -4.96
CA VAL A 122 9.64 4.35 -5.08
C VAL A 122 10.16 4.43 -6.49
N ASP A 123 10.68 5.60 -6.87
CA ASP A 123 11.50 5.75 -8.08
C ASP A 123 12.83 5.00 -7.89
N GLU A 124 13.37 4.42 -8.97
CA GLU A 124 14.64 3.71 -8.93
C GLU A 124 15.79 4.59 -8.39
N ARG A 125 15.75 5.91 -8.60
CA ARG A 125 16.76 6.86 -8.12
C ARG A 125 16.63 7.17 -6.62
N ASN A 126 15.63 6.63 -5.92
CA ASN A 126 15.45 6.87 -4.49
C ASN A 126 16.70 6.47 -3.69
N GLU A 127 17.16 7.36 -2.80
CA GLU A 127 18.40 7.18 -2.05
C GLU A 127 18.40 5.91 -1.18
N LYS A 128 17.29 5.63 -0.48
CA LYS A 128 17.14 4.43 0.34
C LYS A 128 17.17 3.18 -0.53
N TYR A 129 16.42 3.18 -1.62
CA TYR A 129 16.41 2.07 -2.57
C TYR A 129 17.82 1.78 -3.11
N GLN A 130 18.51 2.82 -3.60
CA GLN A 130 19.88 2.71 -4.12
C GLN A 130 20.89 2.24 -3.06
N SER A 131 20.70 2.60 -1.79
CA SER A 131 21.54 2.10 -0.70
C SER A 131 21.37 0.58 -0.50
N PHE A 132 20.15 0.05 -0.60
CA PHE A 132 19.90 -1.39 -0.52
C PHE A 132 20.45 -2.13 -1.73
N VAL A 133 20.31 -1.57 -2.94
CA VAL A 133 20.90 -2.12 -4.17
C VAL A 133 22.42 -2.25 -4.02
N LYS A 134 23.11 -1.19 -3.57
CA LYS A 134 24.56 -1.21 -3.33
C LYS A 134 24.97 -2.24 -2.26
N ALA A 135 24.11 -2.46 -1.27
CA ALA A 135 24.32 -3.44 -0.22
C ALA A 135 23.96 -4.88 -0.65
N GLY A 136 23.49 -5.10 -1.88
CA GLY A 136 23.03 -6.42 -2.35
C GLY A 136 21.77 -6.91 -1.65
N LYS A 137 20.97 -6.01 -1.07
CA LYS A 137 19.72 -6.30 -0.35
C LYS A 137 18.50 -5.93 -1.22
N VAL A 138 18.53 -6.39 -2.46
CA VAL A 138 17.47 -6.16 -3.44
C VAL A 138 17.05 -7.49 -4.04
N ASP A 139 15.76 -7.79 -3.98
CA ASP A 139 15.19 -9.03 -4.53
C ASP A 139 14.19 -8.72 -5.65
N GLU A 140 14.20 -9.55 -6.69
CA GLU A 140 13.19 -9.54 -7.74
C GLU A 140 11.93 -10.29 -7.27
N LEU A 141 10.77 -9.70 -7.50
CA LEU A 141 9.48 -10.34 -7.23
C LEU A 141 8.89 -10.86 -8.54
N VAL A 142 8.72 -12.18 -8.62
CA VAL A 142 8.04 -12.87 -9.72
C VAL A 142 6.56 -13.07 -9.35
N ASP A 143 5.65 -12.89 -10.31
CA ASP A 143 4.20 -13.10 -10.13
C ASP A 143 3.56 -12.28 -8.98
N PHE A 144 3.99 -11.01 -8.85
CA PHE A 144 3.54 -10.11 -7.78
C PHE A 144 2.10 -9.62 -7.99
N SER A 145 1.12 -10.49 -7.70
CA SER A 145 -0.30 -10.14 -7.68
C SER A 145 -0.84 -10.12 -6.25
N THR A 146 -1.67 -9.12 -5.94
CA THR A 146 -2.31 -9.01 -4.63
C THR A 146 -3.80 -8.69 -4.74
N CYS A 147 -4.59 -9.42 -3.95
CA CYS A 147 -6.02 -9.21 -3.79
C CYS A 147 -6.34 -8.55 -2.46
N GLY A 148 -7.54 -7.98 -2.39
CA GLY A 148 -8.11 -7.50 -1.15
C GLY A 148 -8.43 -8.63 -0.18
N ALA A 149 -8.91 -8.27 1.02
CA ALA A 149 -9.31 -9.24 2.04
C ALA A 149 -10.64 -8.81 2.66
N ASP A 150 -11.29 -9.75 3.37
CA ASP A 150 -12.56 -9.49 4.04
C ASP A 150 -12.39 -8.38 5.10
N VAL A 151 -13.20 -7.35 4.96
CA VAL A 151 -13.20 -6.17 5.82
C VAL A 151 -13.69 -6.49 7.23
N SER A 152 -14.43 -7.59 7.39
CA SER A 152 -15.00 -8.08 8.65
C SER A 152 -13.94 -8.36 9.71
N ASP A 153 -12.70 -8.64 9.32
CA ASP A 153 -11.59 -8.93 10.23
C ASP A 153 -10.60 -7.77 10.39
N MET A 154 -10.90 -6.62 9.78
CA MET A 154 -10.04 -5.45 9.82
C MET A 154 -10.48 -4.41 10.84
N ASP A 155 -9.51 -3.65 11.36
CA ASP A 155 -9.79 -2.49 12.18
C ASP A 155 -10.56 -1.42 11.42
N SER A 156 -11.42 -0.71 12.16
CA SER A 156 -12.27 0.34 11.60
C SER A 156 -11.44 1.50 11.06
N VAL A 157 -11.87 2.09 9.94
CA VAL A 157 -11.21 3.28 9.35
C VAL A 157 -11.18 4.45 10.35
N GLN A 158 -12.19 4.58 11.20
CA GLN A 158 -12.24 5.60 12.25
C GLN A 158 -11.12 5.41 13.28
N PHE A 159 -10.83 4.17 13.66
CA PHE A 159 -9.72 3.86 14.56
C PHE A 159 -8.38 4.18 13.90
N VAL A 160 -8.16 3.73 12.66
CA VAL A 160 -6.94 4.05 11.90
C VAL A 160 -6.70 5.56 11.83
N ARG A 161 -7.75 6.36 11.52
CA ARG A 161 -7.64 7.83 11.49
C ARG A 161 -7.18 8.43 12.83
N LYS A 162 -7.56 7.85 13.98
CA LYS A 162 -7.08 8.29 15.30
C LYS A 162 -5.59 8.00 15.47
N VAL A 163 -5.13 6.82 15.05
CA VAL A 163 -3.70 6.47 15.09
C VAL A 163 -2.89 7.41 14.20
N ILE A 164 -3.36 7.68 12.98
CA ILE A 164 -2.73 8.65 12.06
C ILE A 164 -2.67 10.05 12.66
N ALA A 165 -3.76 10.52 13.27
CA ALA A 165 -3.79 11.84 13.91
C ALA A 165 -2.76 11.93 15.05
N LEU A 166 -2.62 10.85 15.84
CA LEU A 166 -1.63 10.75 16.90
C LEU A 166 -0.20 10.74 16.33
N ILE A 167 0.08 9.97 15.28
CA ILE A 167 1.37 9.98 14.57
C ILE A 167 1.72 11.38 14.08
N LYS A 168 0.79 12.04 13.38
CA LYS A 168 0.97 13.40 12.84
C LYS A 168 1.17 14.45 13.93
N SER A 169 0.63 14.22 15.13
CA SER A 169 0.86 15.12 16.26
C SER A 169 2.28 15.06 16.81
N GLY A 170 3.01 13.95 16.59
CA GLY A 170 4.33 13.69 17.16
C GLY A 170 4.32 13.40 18.67
N ASP A 171 3.19 13.56 19.35
CA ASP A 171 3.02 13.38 20.80
C ASP A 171 2.60 11.95 21.12
N TYR A 172 3.49 10.99 20.85
CA TYR A 172 3.26 9.59 21.13
C TYR A 172 4.53 8.82 21.45
N THR A 173 4.37 7.70 22.15
CA THR A 173 5.44 6.72 22.37
C THR A 173 5.19 5.50 21.49
N TYR A 174 6.18 5.13 20.68
CA TYR A 174 6.16 3.88 19.93
C TYR A 174 6.80 2.77 20.76
N VAL A 175 6.11 1.63 20.88
CA VAL A 175 6.59 0.44 21.58
C VAL A 175 6.67 -0.70 20.57
N ALA A 176 7.89 -0.99 20.10
CA ALA A 176 8.18 -2.19 19.33
C ALA A 176 8.11 -3.43 20.25
N ALA A 177 7.68 -4.57 19.71
CA ALA A 177 7.67 -5.84 20.46
C ALA A 177 9.07 -6.45 20.60
#